data_AF-A0A317WCZ7-F1
#
_entry.id   AF-A0A317WCZ7-F1
#
_cell.length_a   1.000
_cell.length_b   1.000
_cell.length_c   1.000
_cell.angle_alpha   90.00
_cell.angle_beta   90.00
_cell.angle_gamma   90.00
#
_symmetry.space_group_name_H-M   'P 1'
#
loop_
_entity.id
_entity.type
_entity.pdbx_description
1 polymer ?
#
loop_
_entity_poly.entity_id
_entity_poly.type
_entity_poly.pdbx_seq_one_letter_code
_entity_poly.pdbx_strand_id
1 'polypeptide(L)'
;MAMAEATQPSGDRVNRTAYNLAFDTPLPFFQHLNQSPSGADMFAGYMSSLDVAGGTAQHHLLRAFDWAALGDAHVVDHALPTPPLHGAGPPRRDPPSPSPSPRSNPNPEPIPIPIPNPTHRPNPKIHLTPHDFFTPQPPPIAQTANIYLLRRILHNWPDHHAIQILQHLVDAMSTKISLDRQTQHSGSKSPPQPPLLFIMDTILPASPGEITAYQEGLLRMRDLVMGQSFNSGERGWEGWVRLLRATTPPLRVVRPVVKPVGSHMSGLVLGVDVDVAVDFDFDGVGGEEGIWSVRFFFLSII
;
A
#
# COMPACT_ATOMS: atom_id res chain seq x y z
N MET A 1 -33.44 -12.63 -6.59
CA MET A 1 -32.49 -13.27 -7.52
C MET A 1 -31.14 -12.55 -7.56
N ALA A 2 -31.09 -11.20 -7.61
CA ALA A 2 -29.84 -10.44 -7.69
C ALA A 2 -28.77 -10.72 -6.61
N MET A 3 -29.14 -10.92 -5.34
CA MET A 3 -28.17 -11.23 -4.27
C MET A 3 -27.51 -12.61 -4.42
N ALA A 4 -28.24 -13.60 -4.92
CA ALA A 4 -27.69 -14.95 -5.15
C ALA A 4 -26.73 -14.97 -6.35
N GLU A 5 -27.01 -14.15 -7.38
CA GLU A 5 -26.13 -13.94 -8.53
C GLU A 5 -24.87 -13.14 -8.16
N ALA A 6 -24.96 -12.18 -7.23
CA ALA A 6 -23.82 -11.43 -6.70
C ALA A 6 -22.82 -12.31 -5.94
N THR A 7 -23.28 -13.42 -5.35
CA THR A 7 -22.46 -14.39 -4.61
C THR A 7 -21.99 -15.57 -5.47
N GLN A 8 -22.40 -15.66 -6.74
CA GLN A 8 -21.83 -16.66 -7.64
C GLN A 8 -20.36 -16.30 -7.91
N PRO A 9 -19.43 -17.27 -7.97
CA PRO A 9 -18.04 -16.99 -8.34
C PRO A 9 -18.02 -16.34 -9.73
N SER A 10 -17.89 -15.02 -9.79
CA SER A 10 -17.93 -14.26 -11.04
C SER A 10 -16.60 -14.29 -11.80
N GLY A 11 -15.66 -15.11 -11.33
CA GLY A 11 -14.27 -15.18 -11.78
C GLY A 11 -13.48 -13.95 -11.35
N ASP A 12 -12.20 -13.92 -11.72
CA ASP A 12 -11.26 -12.87 -11.30
C ASP A 12 -11.45 -11.53 -12.05
N ARG A 13 -12.66 -11.25 -12.56
CA ARG A 13 -12.95 -10.05 -13.36
C ARG A 13 -13.30 -8.89 -12.44
N VAL A 14 -12.47 -7.84 -12.45
CA VAL A 14 -12.62 -6.64 -11.60
C VAL A 14 -13.85 -5.77 -11.90
N ASN A 15 -14.65 -6.10 -12.92
CA ASN A 15 -15.89 -5.42 -13.29
C ASN A 15 -17.16 -6.29 -13.17
N ARG A 16 -17.09 -7.39 -12.42
CA ARG A 16 -18.25 -8.26 -12.11
C ARG A 16 -18.42 -8.45 -10.61
N THR A 17 -18.56 -7.35 -9.89
CA THR A 17 -18.58 -7.31 -8.43
C THR A 17 -19.97 -6.97 -7.88
N ALA A 18 -20.16 -7.09 -6.56
CA ALA A 18 -21.38 -6.61 -5.91
C ALA A 18 -21.58 -5.09 -6.11
N TYR A 19 -20.48 -4.32 -6.18
CA TYR A 19 -20.51 -2.90 -6.53
C TYR A 19 -21.11 -2.67 -7.93
N ASN A 20 -20.70 -3.43 -8.93
CA ASN A 20 -21.23 -3.32 -10.29
C ASN A 20 -22.74 -3.54 -10.34
N LEU A 21 -23.24 -4.52 -9.59
CA LEU A 21 -24.66 -4.82 -9.49
C LEU A 21 -25.43 -3.73 -8.75
N ALA A 22 -24.86 -3.17 -7.67
CA ALA A 22 -25.52 -2.15 -6.86
C ALA A 22 -25.65 -0.80 -7.59
N PHE A 23 -24.68 -0.45 -8.42
CA PHE A 23 -24.63 0.82 -9.13
C PHE A 23 -25.00 0.71 -10.62
N ASP A 24 -25.43 -0.47 -11.08
CA ASP A 24 -25.79 -0.76 -12.48
C ASP A 24 -24.75 -0.24 -13.48
N THR A 25 -23.49 -0.59 -13.24
CA THR A 25 -22.36 -0.09 -14.03
C THR A 25 -21.48 -1.22 -14.56
N PRO A 26 -21.07 -1.19 -15.84
CA PRO A 26 -20.13 -2.17 -16.40
C PRO A 26 -18.66 -1.84 -16.10
N LEU A 27 -18.39 -0.70 -15.44
CA LEU A 27 -17.05 -0.18 -15.22
C LEU A 27 -16.43 -0.72 -13.92
N PRO A 28 -15.11 -0.98 -13.87
CA PRO A 28 -14.38 -1.18 -12.62
C PRO A 28 -14.58 -0.02 -11.63
N PHE A 29 -14.49 -0.31 -10.34
CA PHE A 29 -14.75 0.63 -9.24
C PHE A 29 -14.13 2.02 -9.44
N PHE A 30 -12.81 2.09 -9.67
CA PHE A 30 -12.11 3.37 -9.84
C PHE A 30 -12.51 4.12 -11.12
N GLN A 31 -12.76 3.39 -12.21
CA GLN A 31 -13.20 4.00 -13.47
C GLN A 31 -14.59 4.64 -13.30
N HIS A 32 -15.51 3.96 -12.62
CA HIS A 32 -16.84 4.50 -12.33
C HIS A 32 -16.76 5.71 -11.38
N LEU A 33 -15.98 5.60 -10.31
CA LEU A 33 -15.79 6.67 -9.32
C LEU A 33 -15.31 7.98 -9.99
N ASN A 34 -14.37 7.86 -10.93
CA ASN A 34 -13.80 8.98 -11.68
C ASN A 34 -14.74 9.61 -12.72
N GLN A 35 -15.91 9.02 -12.98
CA GLN A 35 -16.92 9.67 -13.82
C GLN A 35 -17.65 10.81 -13.10
N SER A 36 -17.52 10.88 -11.77
CA SER A 36 -18.14 11.94 -10.97
C SER A 36 -17.10 12.95 -10.48
N PRO A 37 -17.34 14.27 -10.59
CA PRO A 37 -16.42 15.28 -10.10
C PRO A 37 -16.11 15.17 -8.60
N SER A 38 -17.03 14.65 -7.79
CA SER A 38 -16.86 14.48 -6.34
C SER A 38 -16.33 13.11 -5.92
N GLY A 39 -16.33 12.11 -6.81
CA GLY A 39 -15.96 10.74 -6.48
C GLY A 39 -14.49 10.60 -6.09
N ALA A 40 -13.60 11.20 -6.89
CA ALA A 40 -12.17 11.24 -6.60
C ALA A 40 -11.88 11.93 -5.27
N ASP A 41 -12.52 13.08 -5.00
CA ASP A 41 -12.37 13.82 -3.74
C ASP A 41 -12.85 13.01 -2.53
N MET A 42 -14.01 12.33 -2.65
CA MET A 42 -14.52 11.49 -1.58
C MET A 42 -13.59 10.31 -1.28
N PHE A 43 -13.06 9.67 -2.32
CA PHE A 43 -12.13 8.56 -2.14
C PHE A 43 -10.78 9.02 -1.58
N ALA A 44 -10.24 10.15 -2.04
CA ALA A 44 -9.04 10.75 -1.46
C ALA A 44 -9.24 11.11 0.03
N GLY A 45 -10.43 11.61 0.39
CA GLY A 45 -10.81 11.84 1.79
C GLY A 45 -10.88 10.55 2.61
N TYR A 46 -11.45 9.49 2.05
CA TYR A 46 -11.48 8.16 2.66
C TYR A 46 -10.05 7.62 2.88
N MET A 47 -9.18 7.66 1.87
CA MET A 47 -7.79 7.23 1.97
C MET A 47 -7.00 8.04 3.01
N SER A 48 -7.21 9.35 3.05
CA SER A 48 -6.61 10.23 4.07
C SER A 48 -7.02 9.84 5.48
N SER A 49 -8.28 9.42 5.67
CA SER A 49 -8.78 8.97 6.97
C SER A 49 -8.12 7.67 7.42
N LEU A 50 -7.91 6.72 6.50
CA LEU A 50 -7.22 5.45 6.80
C LEU A 50 -5.76 5.66 7.19
N ASP A 51 -5.12 6.71 6.69
CA ASP A 51 -3.73 7.03 6.95
C ASP A 51 -3.44 7.64 8.32
N VAL A 52 -4.46 8.18 8.97
CA VAL A 52 -4.37 8.69 10.34
C VAL A 52 -5.07 7.78 11.36
N ALA A 53 -5.94 6.87 10.92
CA ALA A 53 -6.76 6.05 11.79
C ALA A 53 -6.10 4.72 12.19
N GLY A 54 -5.99 4.50 13.50
CA GLY A 54 -5.84 3.19 14.13
C GLY A 54 -4.77 2.29 13.53
N GLY A 55 -5.12 1.02 13.26
CA GLY A 55 -4.19 0.00 12.78
C GLY A 55 -3.71 0.18 11.34
N THR A 56 -4.27 1.13 10.59
CA THR A 56 -3.83 1.44 9.21
C THR A 56 -3.07 2.75 9.12
N ALA A 57 -2.77 3.39 10.24
CA ALA A 57 -2.07 4.67 10.26
C ALA A 57 -0.66 4.60 9.65
N GLN A 58 -0.19 5.71 9.08
CA GLN A 58 1.10 5.80 8.40
C GLN A 58 2.31 5.59 9.32
N HIS A 59 2.22 5.92 10.61
CA HIS A 59 3.34 5.71 11.53
C HIS A 59 3.77 4.24 11.64
N HIS A 60 2.87 3.29 11.35
CA HIS A 60 3.21 1.87 11.28
C HIS A 60 4.19 1.57 10.13
N LEU A 61 4.09 2.28 9.01
CA LEU A 61 5.05 2.15 7.89
C LEU A 61 6.47 2.51 8.34
N LEU A 62 6.59 3.60 9.10
CA LEU A 62 7.87 4.07 9.63
C LEU A 62 8.48 3.10 10.64
N ARG A 63 7.64 2.31 11.34
CA ARG A 63 8.07 1.30 12.32
C ARG A 63 8.30 -0.09 11.73
N ALA A 64 7.81 -0.35 10.51
CA ALA A 64 7.88 -1.66 9.88
C ALA A 64 9.21 -1.94 9.16
N PHE A 65 10.02 -0.91 8.94
CA PHE A 65 11.29 -1.01 8.24
C PHE A 65 12.28 0.04 8.74
N ASP A 66 13.56 -0.33 8.87
CA ASP A 66 14.62 0.63 9.17
C ASP A 66 14.98 1.43 7.91
N TRP A 67 14.20 2.48 7.66
CA TRP A 67 14.40 3.37 6.52
C TRP A 67 15.72 4.14 6.59
N ALA A 68 16.27 4.34 7.79
CA ALA A 68 17.53 5.06 7.97
C ALA A 68 18.74 4.23 7.47
N ALA A 69 18.68 2.90 7.61
CA ALA A 69 19.72 2.00 7.10
C ALA A 69 19.90 2.05 5.57
N LEU A 70 18.94 2.60 4.82
CA LEU A 70 19.08 2.81 3.37
C LEU A 70 20.09 3.92 3.02
N GLY A 71 20.36 4.86 3.93
CA GLY A 71 21.22 6.00 3.65
C GLY A 71 20.65 6.92 2.57
N ASP A 72 21.51 7.35 1.63
CA ASP A 72 21.06 8.14 0.47
C ASP A 72 20.48 7.21 -0.60
N ALA A 73 19.17 7.00 -0.52
CA ALA A 73 18.44 6.05 -1.35
C ALA A 73 17.28 6.68 -2.13
N HIS A 74 17.03 6.12 -3.31
CA HIS A 74 15.85 6.38 -4.13
C HIS A 74 14.75 5.36 -3.79
N VAL A 75 13.69 5.84 -3.15
CA VAL A 75 12.47 5.08 -2.81
C VAL A 75 11.44 5.33 -3.89
N VAL A 76 10.84 4.29 -4.47
CA VAL A 76 9.71 4.42 -5.41
C VAL A 76 8.45 3.93 -4.71
N ASP A 77 7.51 4.82 -4.41
CA ASP A 77 6.25 4.50 -3.72
C ASP A 77 5.07 4.46 -4.71
N HIS A 78 4.46 3.29 -4.87
CA HIS A 78 3.31 3.06 -5.76
C HIS A 78 1.97 3.31 -5.07
N ALA A 79 1.94 4.07 -3.97
CA ALA A 79 0.72 4.38 -3.23
C ALA A 79 -0.39 4.99 -4.10
N LEU A 80 -1.64 4.63 -3.80
CA LEU A 80 -2.83 5.33 -4.27
C LEU A 80 -2.76 6.84 -3.97
N PRO A 81 -3.48 7.70 -4.70
CA PRO A 81 -3.50 9.14 -4.46
C PRO A 81 -4.01 9.48 -3.05
N THR A 82 -3.09 9.49 -2.09
CA THR A 82 -3.20 10.24 -0.85
C THR A 82 -2.65 11.64 -1.13
N PRO A 83 -3.23 12.72 -0.57
CA PRO A 83 -2.59 14.02 -0.68
C PRO A 83 -1.14 13.90 -0.23
N PRO A 84 -0.18 14.54 -0.95
CA PRO A 84 1.22 14.41 -0.63
C PRO A 84 1.45 14.75 0.84
N LEU A 85 2.45 14.12 1.43
CA LEU A 85 2.89 14.29 2.82
C LEU A 85 2.91 15.76 3.26
N HIS A 86 3.06 16.70 2.32
CA HIS A 86 2.90 18.14 2.48
C HIS A 86 2.03 18.74 1.34
N GLY A 87 0.74 18.96 1.58
CA GLY A 87 -0.11 19.78 0.70
C GLY A 87 -1.51 19.23 0.49
N ALA A 88 -2.43 19.55 1.40
CA ALA A 88 -3.87 19.43 1.16
C ALA A 88 -4.46 20.85 1.10
N GLY A 89 -4.88 21.28 -0.09
CA GLY A 89 -5.74 22.46 -0.25
C GLY A 89 -7.18 22.14 0.18
N PRO A 90 -8.00 23.13 0.58
CA PRO A 90 -9.32 22.84 1.13
C PRO A 90 -10.35 22.53 0.03
N PRO A 91 -11.34 21.67 0.27
CA PRO A 91 -12.61 21.78 -0.43
C PRO A 91 -13.33 23.05 0.09
N ARG A 92 -13.75 23.92 -0.82
CA ARG A 92 -14.64 25.05 -0.50
C ARG A 92 -15.92 24.51 0.16
N ARG A 93 -16.12 24.83 1.45
CA ARG A 93 -17.44 24.81 2.08
C ARG A 93 -17.85 26.27 2.31
N ASP A 94 -18.87 26.71 1.59
CA ASP A 94 -19.59 27.92 1.98
C ASP A 94 -20.24 27.68 3.36
N PRO A 95 -20.13 28.60 4.33
CA PRO A 95 -20.68 28.41 5.66
C PRO A 95 -22.20 28.63 5.65
N PRO A 96 -23.03 27.73 6.23
CA PRO A 96 -24.39 28.10 6.60
C PRO A 96 -24.37 28.98 7.86
N SER A 97 -25.05 30.13 7.79
CA SER A 97 -25.24 31.07 8.90
C SER A 97 -25.84 30.41 10.16
N PRO A 98 -25.57 30.94 11.37
CA PRO A 98 -25.97 30.33 12.62
C PRO A 98 -27.40 30.71 13.04
N SER A 99 -28.11 29.78 13.66
CA SER A 99 -29.18 30.09 14.62
C SER A 99 -29.04 29.16 15.84
N PRO A 100 -29.22 29.67 17.07
CA PRO A 100 -28.89 28.93 18.28
C PRO A 100 -30.12 28.28 18.91
N SER A 101 -30.00 27.02 19.35
CA SER A 101 -30.56 26.59 20.66
C SER A 101 -29.98 25.23 21.11
N PRO A 102 -29.93 24.97 22.43
CA PRO A 102 -29.03 23.99 23.04
C PRO A 102 -29.74 22.69 23.40
N ARG A 103 -29.07 21.55 23.26
CA ARG A 103 -29.34 20.35 24.06
C ARG A 103 -28.08 19.49 24.18
N SER A 104 -27.71 19.28 25.44
CA SER A 104 -26.61 18.50 25.97
C SER A 104 -26.73 17.00 25.65
N ASN A 105 -25.69 16.42 25.08
CA ASN A 105 -25.36 14.99 25.18
C ASN A 105 -23.87 14.88 25.56
N PRO A 106 -23.47 13.98 26.48
CA PRO A 106 -22.07 13.78 26.82
C PRO A 106 -21.43 12.83 25.80
N ASN A 107 -21.09 13.35 24.62
CA ASN A 107 -20.17 12.63 23.73
C ASN A 107 -18.72 12.94 24.17
N PRO A 108 -17.80 11.96 24.16
CA PRO A 108 -16.38 12.26 24.25
C PRO A 108 -16.04 13.25 23.13
N GLU A 109 -15.32 14.33 23.46
CA GLU A 109 -14.96 15.36 22.50
C GLU A 109 -14.35 14.72 21.24
N PRO A 110 -14.75 15.16 20.03
CA PRO A 110 -14.09 14.74 18.81
C PRO A 110 -12.61 15.05 18.94
N ILE A 111 -11.75 14.02 18.83
CA ILE A 111 -10.31 14.21 18.72
C ILE A 111 -10.10 15.21 17.57
N PRO A 112 -9.46 16.38 17.79
CA PRO A 112 -9.28 17.37 16.75
C PRO A 112 -8.56 16.73 15.56
N ILE A 113 -9.25 16.66 14.42
CA ILE A 113 -8.64 16.30 13.14
C ILE A 113 -7.58 17.39 12.90
N PRO A 114 -6.28 17.07 12.78
CA PRO A 114 -5.26 18.08 12.53
C PRO A 114 -5.63 18.86 11.26
N ILE A 115 -5.96 20.15 11.44
CA ILE A 115 -6.27 21.05 10.32
C ILE A 115 -4.94 21.34 9.61
N PRO A 116 -4.77 20.99 8.32
CA PRO A 116 -3.50 21.18 7.63
C PRO A 116 -3.10 22.66 7.54
N ASN A 117 -1.85 22.94 7.85
CA ASN A 117 -1.27 24.29 7.83
C ASN A 117 -0.89 24.67 6.38
N PRO A 118 -1.40 25.77 5.81
CA PRO A 118 -1.32 26.08 4.37
C PRO A 118 0.06 26.55 3.86
N THR A 119 1.14 26.39 4.64
CA THR A 119 2.45 27.02 4.38
C THR A 119 3.54 26.09 3.85
N HIS A 120 3.23 24.81 3.58
CA HIS A 120 4.27 23.86 3.19
C HIS A 120 4.69 24.02 1.72
N ARG A 121 5.96 24.41 1.53
CA ARG A 121 6.61 24.41 0.21
C ARG A 121 6.78 22.98 -0.31
N PRO A 122 6.72 22.73 -1.63
CA PRO A 122 7.04 21.43 -2.21
C PRO A 122 8.44 20.99 -1.76
N ASN A 123 8.55 19.78 -1.22
CA ASN A 123 9.85 19.21 -0.87
C ASN A 123 10.57 18.85 -2.18
N PRO A 124 11.70 19.49 -2.53
CA PRO A 124 12.38 19.26 -3.81
C PRO A 124 12.96 17.84 -3.96
N LYS A 125 12.91 17.03 -2.89
CA LYS A 125 13.31 15.62 -2.90
C LYS A 125 12.18 14.67 -3.29
N ILE A 126 10.96 15.17 -3.49
CA ILE A 126 9.79 14.39 -3.85
C ILE A 126 9.42 14.74 -5.29
N HIS A 127 9.41 13.73 -6.15
CA HIS A 127 9.04 13.87 -7.55
C HIS A 127 7.82 13.01 -7.86
N LEU A 128 6.77 13.61 -8.42
CA LEU A 128 5.55 12.92 -8.83
C LEU A 128 5.67 12.54 -10.30
N THR A 129 5.54 11.25 -10.60
CA THR A 129 5.56 10.73 -11.97
C THR A 129 4.31 9.89 -12.21
N PRO A 130 3.48 10.19 -13.23
CA PRO A 130 2.39 9.31 -13.62
C PRO A 130 2.92 7.96 -14.08
N HIS A 131 2.35 6.86 -13.57
CA HIS A 131 2.71 5.53 -14.02
C HIS A 131 1.60 4.51 -13.78
N ASP A 132 1.40 3.64 -14.77
CA ASP A 132 0.55 2.46 -14.67
C ASP A 132 1.40 1.26 -14.27
N PHE A 133 1.16 0.71 -13.08
CA PHE A 133 1.89 -0.44 -12.54
C PHE A 133 1.63 -1.76 -13.30
N PHE A 134 0.67 -1.80 -14.24
CA PHE A 134 0.53 -2.90 -15.21
C PHE A 134 1.46 -2.77 -16.42
N THR A 135 2.32 -1.76 -16.43
CA THR A 135 3.37 -1.56 -17.43
C THR A 135 4.76 -1.65 -16.79
N PRO A 136 5.82 -1.95 -17.57
CA PRO A 136 7.18 -1.97 -17.04
C PRO A 136 7.61 -0.64 -16.41
N GLN A 137 8.40 -0.70 -15.34
CA GLN A 137 8.94 0.50 -14.69
C GLN A 137 9.75 1.35 -15.68
N PRO A 138 9.63 2.70 -15.66
CA PRO A 138 10.39 3.56 -16.57
C PRO A 138 11.91 3.35 -16.42
N PRO A 139 12.69 3.32 -17.52
CA PRO A 139 14.13 3.04 -17.46
C PRO A 139 14.92 3.91 -16.46
N PRO A 140 14.69 5.23 -16.35
CA PRO A 140 15.41 6.06 -15.38
C PRO A 140 15.16 5.66 -13.92
N ILE A 141 13.95 5.17 -13.62
CA ILE A 141 13.57 4.69 -12.30
C ILE A 141 14.16 3.29 -12.06
N ALA A 142 13.97 2.37 -13.01
CA ALA A 142 14.49 1.00 -12.94
C ALA A 142 16.02 0.94 -12.77
N GLN A 143 16.75 1.93 -13.30
CA GLN A 143 18.22 1.99 -13.21
C GLN A 143 18.74 2.60 -11.90
N THR A 144 17.90 3.28 -11.12
CA THR A 144 18.35 4.07 -9.96
C THR A 144 17.64 3.73 -8.66
N ALA A 145 16.47 3.09 -8.71
CA ALA A 145 15.69 2.74 -7.52
C ALA A 145 16.46 1.80 -6.59
N ASN A 146 16.46 2.12 -5.30
CA ASN A 146 17.02 1.28 -4.25
C ASN A 146 15.92 0.46 -3.57
N ILE A 147 14.69 0.97 -3.51
CA ILE A 147 13.57 0.27 -2.92
C ILE A 147 12.26 0.65 -3.60
N TYR A 148 11.41 -0.35 -3.84
CA TYR A 148 10.03 -0.17 -4.28
C TYR A 148 9.09 -0.39 -3.09
N LEU A 149 8.03 0.41 -2.98
CA LEU A 149 7.06 0.36 -1.89
C LEU A 149 5.66 0.10 -2.47
N LEU A 150 5.02 -1.00 -2.05
CA LEU A 150 3.62 -1.28 -2.28
C LEU A 150 2.87 -1.29 -0.96
N ARG A 151 1.99 -0.32 -0.73
CA ARG A 151 1.17 -0.26 0.49
C ARG A 151 -0.32 -0.25 0.17
N ARG A 152 -1.05 -1.28 0.59
CA ARG A 152 -2.50 -1.45 0.27
C ARG A 152 -2.76 -1.37 -1.25
N ILE A 153 -1.93 -2.08 -2.01
CA ILE A 153 -2.04 -2.15 -3.47
C ILE A 153 -2.53 -3.53 -3.88
N LEU A 154 -1.79 -4.58 -3.52
CA LEU A 154 -2.03 -5.93 -4.03
C LEU A 154 -3.32 -6.56 -3.51
N HIS A 155 -3.84 -6.11 -2.37
CA HIS A 155 -5.16 -6.53 -1.88
C HIS A 155 -6.35 -6.07 -2.76
N ASN A 156 -6.17 -5.06 -3.62
CA ASN A 156 -7.20 -4.61 -4.58
C ASN A 156 -7.25 -5.49 -5.84
N TRP A 157 -6.31 -6.42 -5.99
CA TRP A 157 -6.11 -7.16 -7.23
C TRP A 157 -6.21 -8.67 -7.02
N PRO A 158 -6.87 -9.41 -7.93
CA PRO A 158 -6.80 -10.86 -7.95
C PRO A 158 -5.37 -11.33 -8.28
N ASP A 159 -5.08 -12.60 -8.01
CA ASP A 159 -3.72 -13.12 -8.02
C ASP A 159 -2.99 -12.90 -9.36
N HIS A 160 -3.65 -13.11 -10.50
CA HIS A 160 -3.00 -12.93 -11.81
C HIS A 160 -2.56 -11.47 -12.07
N HIS A 161 -3.34 -10.49 -11.64
CA HIS A 161 -2.99 -9.07 -11.72
C HIS A 161 -1.89 -8.70 -10.70
N ALA A 162 -1.98 -9.22 -9.48
CA ALA A 162 -0.94 -9.02 -8.47
C ALA A 162 0.41 -9.59 -8.93
N ILE A 163 0.42 -10.76 -9.57
CA ILE A 163 1.63 -11.37 -10.15
C ILE A 163 2.20 -10.50 -11.26
N GLN A 164 1.37 -9.94 -12.14
CA GLN A 164 1.83 -9.03 -13.20
C GLN A 164 2.54 -7.79 -12.63
N ILE A 165 1.94 -7.16 -11.60
CA ILE A 165 2.54 -6.01 -10.91
C ILE A 165 3.89 -6.39 -10.30
N LEU A 166 3.94 -7.51 -9.57
CA LEU A 166 5.16 -8.00 -8.96
C LEU A 166 6.23 -8.33 -10.02
N GLN A 167 5.85 -8.89 -11.16
CA GLN A 167 6.78 -9.21 -12.24
C GLN A 167 7.45 -7.95 -12.81
N HIS A 168 6.71 -6.86 -13.02
CA HIS A 168 7.31 -5.60 -13.49
C HIS A 168 8.32 -5.00 -12.49
N LEU A 169 8.09 -5.20 -11.19
CA LEU A 169 9.04 -4.79 -10.15
C LEU A 169 10.27 -5.70 -10.12
N VAL A 170 10.09 -7.02 -10.29
CA VAL A 170 11.18 -7.98 -10.43
C VAL A 170 12.07 -7.66 -11.62
N ASP A 171 11.49 -7.32 -12.78
CA ASP A 171 12.23 -6.94 -13.98
C ASP A 171 13.06 -5.66 -13.76
N ALA A 172 12.47 -4.68 -13.06
CA ALA A 172 13.13 -3.43 -12.73
C ALA A 172 14.29 -3.64 -11.75
N MET A 173 14.08 -4.42 -10.70
CA MET A 173 15.13 -4.83 -9.75
C MET A 173 16.26 -5.59 -10.46
N SER A 174 15.92 -6.52 -11.36
CA SER A 174 16.91 -7.31 -12.14
C SER A 174 17.73 -6.42 -13.07
N THR A 175 17.11 -5.38 -13.65
CA THR A 175 17.79 -4.36 -14.46
C THR A 175 18.85 -3.61 -13.63
N LYS A 176 18.47 -3.15 -12.43
CA LYS A 176 19.40 -2.47 -11.50
C LYS A 176 20.56 -3.38 -11.11
N ILE A 177 20.28 -4.63 -10.73
CA ILE A 177 21.30 -5.63 -10.36
C ILE A 177 22.29 -5.86 -11.50
N SER A 178 21.78 -5.99 -12.74
CA SER A 178 22.62 -6.20 -13.92
C SER A 178 23.55 -5.01 -14.19
N LEU A 179 23.02 -3.78 -14.08
CA LEU A 179 23.80 -2.56 -14.26
C LEU A 179 24.87 -2.39 -13.16
N ASP A 180 24.51 -2.69 -11.92
CA ASP A 180 25.42 -2.66 -10.78
C ASP A 180 26.59 -3.64 -10.98
N ARG A 181 26.32 -4.88 -11.42
CA ARG A 181 27.36 -5.87 -11.72
C ARG A 181 28.32 -5.40 -12.82
N GLN A 182 27.82 -4.70 -13.84
CA GLN A 182 28.64 -4.13 -14.91
C GLN A 182 29.54 -3.00 -14.40
N THR A 183 29.02 -2.13 -13.53
CA THR A 183 29.76 -0.95 -13.03
C THR A 183 30.71 -1.27 -11.88
N GLN A 184 30.49 -2.36 -11.14
CA GLN A 184 31.39 -2.83 -10.07
C GLN A 184 32.81 -3.15 -10.54
N HIS A 185 33.01 -3.46 -11.81
CA HIS A 185 34.34 -3.66 -12.40
C HIS A 185 35.17 -2.35 -12.47
N SER A 186 34.59 -1.20 -12.09
CA SER A 186 35.20 0.14 -12.17
C SER A 186 35.79 0.67 -10.83
N GLY A 187 36.07 -0.18 -9.85
CA GLY A 187 36.92 0.18 -8.70
C GLY A 187 36.23 0.82 -7.47
N SER A 188 34.92 0.67 -7.31
CA SER A 188 34.24 1.02 -6.04
C SER A 188 34.62 0.03 -4.92
N LYS A 189 34.98 0.55 -3.74
CA LYS A 189 35.47 -0.23 -2.59
C LYS A 189 34.39 -1.03 -1.84
N SER A 190 33.11 -0.87 -2.19
CA SER A 190 32.01 -1.59 -1.55
C SER A 190 30.99 -2.03 -2.59
N PRO A 191 30.45 -3.25 -2.48
CA PRO A 191 29.42 -3.69 -3.39
C PRO A 191 28.15 -2.84 -3.22
N PRO A 192 27.47 -2.48 -4.34
CA PRO A 192 26.21 -1.77 -4.26
C PRO A 192 25.18 -2.66 -3.56
N GLN A 193 24.34 -2.06 -2.74
CA GLN A 193 23.24 -2.78 -2.11
C GLN A 193 22.22 -3.19 -3.18
N PRO A 194 21.75 -4.45 -3.18
CA PRO A 194 20.73 -4.87 -4.12
C PRO A 194 19.42 -4.09 -3.88
N PRO A 195 18.65 -3.82 -4.94
CA PRO A 195 17.35 -3.19 -4.78
C PRO A 195 16.41 -4.10 -3.98
N LEU A 196 15.50 -3.49 -3.23
CA LEU A 196 14.51 -4.18 -2.41
C LEU A 196 13.09 -3.88 -2.88
N LEU A 197 12.16 -4.78 -2.58
CA LEU A 197 10.73 -4.50 -2.62
C LEU A 197 10.18 -4.60 -1.20
N PHE A 198 9.54 -3.55 -0.72
CA PHE A 198 8.81 -3.53 0.53
C PHE A 198 7.31 -3.52 0.28
N ILE A 199 6.62 -4.53 0.81
CA ILE A 199 5.16 -4.63 0.75
C ILE A 199 4.62 -4.41 2.16
N MET A 200 3.66 -3.51 2.31
CA MET A 200 2.89 -3.36 3.54
C MET A 200 1.42 -3.59 3.28
N ASP A 201 0.96 -4.77 3.68
CA ASP A 201 -0.42 -5.20 3.49
C ASP A 201 -0.78 -6.21 4.59
N THR A 202 -2.02 -6.68 4.64
CA THR A 202 -2.41 -7.60 5.70
C THR A 202 -2.08 -9.04 5.38
N ILE A 203 -1.67 -9.71 6.46
CA ILE A 203 -1.60 -11.16 6.54
C ILE A 203 -2.74 -11.60 7.48
N LEU A 204 -3.71 -12.31 6.93
CA LEU A 204 -4.81 -12.89 7.72
C LEU A 204 -4.27 -13.94 8.71
N PRO A 205 -4.87 -14.06 9.91
CA PRO A 205 -4.49 -15.11 10.86
C PRO A 205 -4.63 -16.49 10.21
N ALA A 206 -3.67 -17.37 10.50
CA ALA A 206 -3.62 -18.73 9.99
C ALA A 206 -4.73 -19.60 10.57
N SER A 207 -5.22 -19.27 11.78
CA SER A 207 -6.29 -20.02 12.44
C SER A 207 -7.19 -19.12 13.29
N PRO A 208 -8.49 -19.45 13.42
CA PRO A 208 -9.38 -18.75 14.33
C PRO A 208 -8.81 -18.72 15.76
N GLY A 209 -8.86 -17.55 16.40
CA GLY A 209 -8.39 -17.37 17.78
C GLY A 209 -6.89 -17.07 17.93
N GLU A 210 -6.12 -17.02 16.84
CA GLU A 210 -4.72 -16.51 16.86
C GLU A 210 -4.65 -15.05 17.32
N ILE A 211 -5.67 -14.27 16.95
CA ILE A 211 -5.88 -12.90 17.40
C ILE A 211 -7.27 -12.76 18.04
N THR A 212 -7.53 -11.64 18.72
CA THR A 212 -8.84 -11.41 19.32
C THR A 212 -9.94 -11.39 18.24
N ALA A 213 -11.14 -11.88 18.59
CA ALA A 213 -12.28 -11.90 17.65
C ALA A 213 -12.62 -10.51 17.10
N TYR A 214 -12.41 -9.45 17.89
CA TYR A 214 -12.57 -8.06 17.42
C TYR A 214 -11.57 -7.71 16.31
N GLN A 215 -10.28 -7.99 16.53
CA GLN A 215 -9.25 -7.73 15.52
C GLN A 215 -9.45 -8.57 14.27
N GLU A 216 -9.78 -9.87 14.42
CA GLU A 216 -10.12 -10.71 13.27
C GLU A 216 -11.33 -10.14 12.52
N GLY A 217 -12.38 -9.72 13.22
CA GLY A 217 -13.55 -9.07 12.63
C GLY A 217 -13.21 -7.83 11.80
N LEU A 218 -12.27 -6.99 12.26
CA LEU A 218 -11.81 -5.83 11.48
C LEU A 218 -11.09 -6.23 10.18
N LEU A 219 -10.24 -7.27 10.24
CA LEU A 219 -9.55 -7.76 9.04
C LEU A 219 -10.53 -8.41 8.05
N ARG A 220 -11.48 -9.20 8.54
CA ARG A 220 -12.51 -9.85 7.73
C ARG A 220 -13.48 -8.84 7.11
N MET A 221 -13.82 -7.77 7.82
CA MET A 221 -14.60 -6.68 7.25
C MET A 221 -13.90 -6.07 6.05
N ARG A 222 -12.58 -5.84 6.13
CA ARG A 222 -11.83 -5.33 4.98
C ARG A 222 -11.76 -6.33 3.83
N ASP A 223 -11.59 -7.62 4.12
CA ASP A 223 -11.65 -8.70 3.13
C ASP A 223 -12.97 -8.71 2.36
N LEU A 224 -14.11 -8.56 3.07
CA LEU A 224 -15.41 -8.40 2.44
C LEU A 224 -15.50 -7.13 1.58
N VAL A 225 -14.86 -6.02 2.00
CA VAL A 225 -14.79 -4.79 1.21
C VAL A 225 -13.98 -5.01 -0.07
N MET A 226 -12.88 -5.75 -0.02
CA MET A 226 -12.08 -6.08 -1.21
C MET A 226 -12.88 -6.97 -2.17
N GLY A 227 -13.57 -7.97 -1.66
CA GLY A 227 -14.42 -8.85 -2.45
C GLY A 227 -15.56 -8.09 -3.14
N GLN A 228 -16.31 -7.26 -2.40
CA GLN A 228 -17.48 -6.57 -2.96
C GLN A 228 -17.14 -5.50 -4.01
N SER A 229 -15.96 -4.88 -3.93
CA SER A 229 -15.56 -3.75 -4.77
C SER A 229 -14.65 -4.14 -5.93
N PHE A 230 -13.85 -5.19 -5.78
CA PHE A 230 -12.76 -5.50 -6.71
C PHE A 230 -12.71 -6.96 -7.16
N ASN A 231 -13.54 -7.86 -6.61
CA ASN A 231 -13.37 -9.32 -6.73
C ASN A 231 -11.94 -9.76 -6.34
N SER A 232 -11.37 -9.08 -5.35
CA SER A 232 -10.07 -9.39 -4.76
C SER A 232 -10.25 -9.76 -3.29
N GLY A 233 -9.16 -9.86 -2.55
CA GLY A 233 -9.23 -10.23 -1.14
C GLY A 233 -7.94 -9.96 -0.38
N GLU A 234 -8.07 -10.02 0.93
CA GLU A 234 -6.97 -10.10 1.87
C GLU A 234 -6.39 -11.52 1.83
N ARG A 235 -5.09 -11.64 2.10
CA ARG A 235 -4.38 -12.92 1.94
C ARG A 235 -3.83 -13.42 3.26
N GLY A 236 -3.97 -14.72 3.51
CA GLY A 236 -3.14 -15.42 4.50
C GLY A 236 -1.71 -15.60 4.00
N TRP A 237 -0.81 -16.05 4.88
CA TRP A 237 0.60 -16.23 4.57
C TRP A 237 0.85 -17.11 3.33
N GLU A 238 0.15 -18.25 3.22
CA GLU A 238 0.30 -19.13 2.06
C GLU A 238 -0.07 -18.44 0.74
N GLY A 239 -1.08 -17.56 0.77
CA GLY A 239 -1.47 -16.75 -0.38
C GLY A 239 -0.35 -15.80 -0.80
N TRP A 240 0.27 -15.13 0.16
CA TRP A 240 1.45 -14.29 -0.09
C TRP A 240 2.60 -15.10 -0.67
N VAL A 241 2.96 -16.24 -0.08
CA VAL A 241 4.03 -17.11 -0.59
C VAL A 241 3.77 -17.58 -2.02
N ARG A 242 2.52 -17.91 -2.37
CA ARG A 242 2.14 -18.26 -3.75
C ARG A 242 2.42 -17.11 -4.72
N LEU A 243 2.02 -15.87 -4.40
CA LEU A 243 2.30 -14.71 -5.23
C LEU A 243 3.81 -14.50 -5.44
N LEU A 244 4.58 -14.55 -4.36
CA LEU A 244 6.03 -14.31 -4.40
C LEU A 244 6.76 -15.37 -5.24
N ARG A 245 6.32 -16.63 -5.17
CA ARG A 245 6.91 -17.73 -5.95
C ARG A 245 6.51 -17.73 -7.43
N ALA A 246 5.43 -17.04 -7.79
CA ALA A 246 4.91 -17.02 -9.15
C ALA A 246 5.65 -16.04 -10.09
N THR A 247 6.49 -15.16 -9.56
CA THR A 247 7.36 -14.30 -10.39
C THR A 247 8.58 -15.05 -10.90
N THR A 248 9.20 -14.54 -11.97
CA THR A 248 10.43 -15.09 -12.55
C THR A 248 11.49 -13.99 -12.71
N PRO A 249 12.63 -14.04 -12.00
CA PRO A 249 12.91 -14.93 -10.87
C PRO A 249 11.93 -14.75 -9.69
N PRO A 250 11.82 -15.75 -8.80
CA PRO A 250 10.90 -15.67 -7.67
C PRO A 250 11.38 -14.67 -6.63
N LEU A 251 10.45 -13.90 -6.07
CA LEU A 251 10.73 -13.03 -4.92
C LEU A 251 10.97 -13.88 -3.66
N ARG A 252 11.91 -13.42 -2.83
CA ARG A 252 12.27 -14.04 -1.56
C ARG A 252 12.13 -13.04 -0.43
N VAL A 253 11.63 -13.49 0.71
CA VAL A 253 11.64 -12.71 1.95
C VAL A 253 13.07 -12.70 2.49
N VAL A 254 13.65 -11.49 2.62
CA VAL A 254 15.07 -11.31 2.99
C VAL A 254 15.28 -10.73 4.38
N ARG A 255 14.20 -10.33 5.04
CA ARG A 255 14.19 -9.91 6.45
C ARG A 255 12.95 -10.50 7.14
N PRO A 256 12.97 -10.69 8.48
CA PRO A 256 11.80 -11.12 9.22
C PRO A 256 10.57 -10.26 8.88
N VAL A 257 9.41 -10.90 8.74
CA VAL A 257 8.14 -10.19 8.55
C VAL A 257 7.80 -9.43 9.83
N VAL A 258 7.55 -8.14 9.72
CA VAL A 258 7.29 -7.28 10.87
C VAL A 258 5.84 -6.85 10.88
N LYS A 259 5.12 -7.12 11.98
CA LYS A 259 3.81 -6.52 12.24
C LYS A 259 3.95 -5.51 13.38
N PRO A 260 4.01 -4.20 13.10
CA PRO A 260 4.13 -3.19 14.15
C PRO A 260 3.01 -3.30 15.17
N VAL A 261 3.31 -3.04 16.44
CA VAL A 261 2.32 -3.08 17.53
C VAL A 261 1.17 -2.13 17.21
N GLY A 262 -0.05 -2.66 17.29
CA GLY A 262 -1.27 -1.92 16.96
C GLY A 262 -1.59 -1.85 15.47
N SER A 263 -0.72 -2.33 14.57
CA SER A 263 -0.99 -2.35 13.13
C SER A 263 -1.90 -3.51 12.72
N HIS A 264 -2.76 -3.25 11.73
CA HIS A 264 -3.53 -4.27 11.01
C HIS A 264 -2.74 -4.89 9.85
N MET A 265 -1.59 -4.32 9.48
CA MET A 265 -0.78 -4.73 8.33
C MET A 265 0.62 -5.19 8.77
N SER A 266 1.22 -6.02 7.93
CA SER A 266 2.58 -6.54 8.11
C SER A 266 3.47 -5.99 6.99
N GLY A 267 4.73 -5.71 7.32
CA GLY A 267 5.79 -5.35 6.37
C GLY A 267 6.58 -6.57 5.92
N LEU A 268 6.71 -6.75 4.61
CA LEU A 268 7.52 -7.79 3.97
C LEU A 268 8.65 -7.10 3.22
N VAL A 269 9.90 -7.49 3.49
CA VAL A 269 11.08 -7.01 2.75
C VAL A 269 11.52 -8.12 1.82
N LEU A 270 11.55 -7.84 0.53
CA LEU A 270 11.72 -8.80 -0.54
C LEU A 270 12.95 -8.47 -1.39
N GLY A 271 13.61 -9.52 -1.87
CA GLY A 271 14.73 -9.45 -2.81
C GLY A 271 14.55 -10.40 -3.99
N VAL A 272 15.32 -10.15 -5.04
CA VAL A 272 15.49 -11.01 -6.22
C VAL A 272 16.90 -11.59 -6.21
N ASP A 273 17.06 -12.85 -6.63
CA ASP A 273 18.35 -13.52 -6.79
C ASP A 273 19.27 -13.40 -5.57
N VAL A 274 18.68 -13.61 -4.39
CA VAL A 274 19.39 -13.59 -3.11
C VAL A 274 19.80 -15.01 -2.72
N ASP A 275 21.09 -15.20 -2.44
CA ASP A 275 21.64 -16.46 -1.90
C ASP A 275 21.23 -16.72 -0.44
N VAL A 276 20.39 -15.86 0.12
CA VAL A 276 19.92 -15.91 1.51
C VAL A 276 18.44 -16.27 1.49
N ALA A 277 18.14 -17.56 1.42
CA ALA A 277 16.83 -18.07 1.80
C ALA A 277 16.82 -18.16 3.33
N VAL A 278 16.04 -17.29 3.99
CA VAL A 278 15.73 -17.49 5.40
C VAL A 278 14.29 -18.00 5.48
N ASP A 279 14.15 -19.28 5.79
CA ASP A 279 12.86 -19.84 6.21
C ASP A 279 12.56 -19.24 7.59
N PHE A 280 11.50 -18.43 7.68
CA PHE A 280 11.04 -17.87 8.95
C PHE A 280 9.68 -18.46 9.32
N ASP A 281 9.65 -19.11 10.48
CA ASP A 281 8.47 -19.29 11.31
C ASP A 281 8.19 -17.99 12.08
N PHE A 282 6.91 -17.68 12.28
CA PHE A 282 6.40 -16.37 12.65
C PHE A 282 6.43 -16.15 14.18
N ASP A 283 7.57 -15.79 14.77
CA ASP A 283 7.65 -15.44 16.19
C ASP A 283 8.46 -14.16 16.48
N GLY A 284 7.74 -13.11 16.93
CA GLY A 284 8.27 -12.14 17.91
C GLY A 284 8.83 -10.80 17.39
N VAL A 285 8.20 -9.70 17.82
CA VAL A 285 8.48 -8.29 17.51
C VAL A 285 9.53 -7.68 18.46
N GLY A 286 10.39 -6.77 17.95
CA GLY A 286 11.19 -5.86 18.77
C GLY A 286 11.58 -4.61 18.00
N GLY A 287 11.37 -3.42 18.57
CA GLY A 287 11.72 -2.14 17.96
C GLY A 287 12.20 -1.13 19.01
N GLU A 288 13.05 -0.20 18.58
CA GLU A 288 13.37 1.05 19.29
C GLU A 288 13.39 2.22 18.30
N GLU A 289 12.94 3.39 18.78
CA GLU A 289 12.62 4.57 17.98
C GLU A 289 13.84 5.49 17.74
N GLY A 290 13.96 6.03 16.53
CA GLY A 290 14.88 7.11 16.18
C GLY A 290 14.26 8.02 15.10
N ILE A 291 14.34 9.33 15.30
CA ILE A 291 13.80 10.36 14.39
C ILE A 291 14.78 10.59 13.25
N TRP A 292 14.42 10.26 12.00
CA TRP A 292 15.28 10.49 10.82
C TRP A 292 14.50 10.87 9.55
N SER A 293 15.18 11.54 8.63
CA SER A 293 14.65 12.08 7.36
C SER A 293 14.71 11.02 6.25
N VAL A 294 13.56 10.60 5.74
CA VAL A 294 13.41 9.64 4.62
C VAL A 294 12.93 10.39 3.36
N ARG A 295 13.47 10.05 2.18
CA ARG A 295 13.04 10.60 0.88
C ARG A 295 11.96 9.70 0.30
N PHE A 296 10.75 10.22 0.06
CA PHE A 296 9.61 9.47 -0.49
C PHE A 296 9.30 9.94 -1.91
N PHE A 297 8.90 9.05 -2.82
CA PHE A 297 8.45 9.40 -4.16
C PHE A 297 7.08 8.78 -4.42
N PHE A 298 6.03 9.59 -4.39
CA PHE A 298 4.66 9.12 -4.64
C PHE A 298 4.40 8.99 -6.14
N LEU A 299 3.81 7.86 -6.54
CA LEU A 299 3.42 7.52 -7.89
C LEU A 299 1.90 7.39 -7.95
N SER A 300 1.22 8.32 -8.60
CA SER A 300 -0.24 8.27 -8.79
C SER A 300 -0.55 8.10 -10.28
N ILE A 301 -1.54 7.25 -10.62
CA ILE A 301 -2.86 7.64 -11.16
C ILE A 301 -3.75 6.38 -11.13
N ILE A 302 -4.87 6.44 -10.39
CA ILE A 302 -6.22 6.45 -11.00
C ILE A 302 -7.01 7.52 -10.26
#